data_AF-A0A139HZY5-F1
#
_entry.id   AF-A0A139HZY5-F1
#
_cell.length_a   1.000
_cell.length_b   1.000
_cell.length_c   1.000
_cell.angle_alpha   90.00
_cell.angle_beta   90.00
_cell.angle_gamma   90.00
#
_symmetry.space_group_name_H-M   'P 1'
#
loop_
_entity.id
_entity.type
_entity.pdbx_description
1 polymer ?
#
loop_
_entity_poly.entity_id
_entity_poly.type
_entity_poly.pdbx_seq_one_letter_code
_entity_poly.pdbx_strand_id
1 'polypeptide(L)'
;MVRLKFSFLHSLNTVKAMNTPFEFRLLDLPNELVSLIVEHVESVAILKTLCRTCRRLQHLTEPVLYRYALIRTGVETEFIRSALTHSTRGEDRAAALQKIDLPCHPRFHQNFQEVARLLSAVSNLKELMVESPECNTSDFESEAEWQQMVGYLFRPFQQAVSGKSCRLPLQRLQKFTLHINGSGSPYWALDSRSLCMFLLPSLVYLKVSCVNLLHEIPGGPSSKRISSLKHLELEETNITHAGLRYILGLPRALETLYLGENCHNVRHFGDEVDPTSNHLFTSDSAASLEALKQQSQSLKHLTYATTDIYYQHRQRRLTNPNKGPIDAGFADFERLEVVTLIGHCPNFERAIMSSRSPPILKSLAFKSENVFRPGSHGEAETTFSMIPFLRAPSSSVPSTLESLDVIYHNPPLSPQALTPSTRKFIETAAKAMGKVGIKLRVLSEDRTNYFPPYLYGEPTPEERVVYDGEFAHNFTSIGT
;
A
#
# COMPACT_ATOMS: atom_id res chain seq x y z
N MET A 1 -10.31 63.45 -58.93
CA MET A 1 -11.47 63.19 -58.04
C MET A 1 -11.26 61.84 -57.38
N VAL A 2 -11.41 61.77 -56.04
CA VAL A 2 -11.44 60.58 -55.16
C VAL A 2 -10.07 59.84 -55.03
N ARG A 3 -9.14 60.17 -54.12
CA ARG A 3 -9.15 60.20 -52.63
C ARG A 3 -9.54 58.86 -51.97
N LEU A 4 -8.58 58.32 -51.19
CA LEU A 4 -8.64 57.24 -50.18
C LEU A 4 -7.93 55.92 -50.56
N LYS A 5 -6.61 55.89 -50.37
CA LYS A 5 -5.94 54.74 -49.75
C LYS A 5 -5.04 55.24 -48.63
N PHE A 6 -5.41 54.80 -47.43
CA PHE A 6 -4.81 55.10 -46.14
C PHE A 6 -3.31 54.78 -46.11
N SER A 7 -2.55 55.77 -45.67
CA SER A 7 -1.37 55.67 -44.81
C SER A 7 -1.27 54.34 -44.06
N PHE A 8 -0.31 53.46 -44.40
CA PHE A 8 0.26 52.45 -43.48
C PHE A 8 1.55 51.79 -44.02
N LEU A 9 2.48 52.57 -44.60
CA LEU A 9 3.78 52.04 -45.07
C LEU A 9 4.98 52.87 -44.60
N HIS A 10 4.88 53.51 -43.43
CA HIS A 10 6.00 54.21 -42.82
C HIS A 10 6.23 53.93 -41.33
N SER A 11 5.81 52.75 -40.86
CA SER A 11 6.07 52.27 -39.50
C SER A 11 6.64 50.84 -39.45
N LEU A 12 7.27 50.37 -40.53
CA LEU A 12 7.87 49.04 -40.63
C LEU A 12 9.41 49.04 -40.53
N ASN A 13 10.03 50.07 -39.96
CA ASN A 13 11.48 50.15 -39.78
C ASN A 13 11.95 50.38 -38.33
N THR A 14 11.12 50.06 -37.33
CA THR A 14 11.53 50.17 -35.93
C THR A 14 11.04 49.02 -35.07
N VAL A 15 11.27 47.79 -35.52
CA VAL A 15 11.45 46.67 -34.60
C VAL A 15 12.74 45.98 -35.02
N LYS A 16 13.88 46.63 -34.70
CA LYS A 16 15.09 45.86 -34.42
C LYS A 16 14.67 44.90 -33.32
N ALA A 17 14.63 43.60 -33.63
CA ALA A 17 14.58 42.57 -32.60
C ALA A 17 15.65 42.95 -31.57
N MET A 18 15.21 43.36 -30.38
CA MET A 18 16.08 43.51 -29.23
C MET A 18 16.50 42.09 -28.84
N ASN A 19 17.46 41.54 -29.58
CA ASN A 19 18.31 40.45 -29.14
C ASN A 19 19.28 40.99 -28.07
N THR A 20 18.74 41.69 -27.08
CA THR A 20 19.45 41.87 -25.81
C THR A 20 19.39 40.50 -25.14
N PRO A 21 20.53 39.80 -24.97
CA PRO A 21 20.54 38.62 -24.12
C PRO A 21 20.00 39.06 -22.76
N PHE A 22 18.88 38.48 -22.37
CA PHE A 22 18.34 38.72 -21.04
C PHE A 22 19.30 38.07 -20.04
N GLU A 23 20.24 38.86 -19.51
CA GLU A 23 21.13 38.44 -18.45
C GLU A 23 20.34 38.42 -17.13
N PHE A 24 19.76 37.26 -16.83
CA PHE A 24 19.15 37.03 -15.53
C PHE A 24 20.25 36.83 -14.47
N ARG A 25 20.48 37.86 -13.66
CA ARG A 25 21.44 37.78 -12.55
C ARG A 25 20.82 37.03 -11.37
N LEU A 26 20.81 35.70 -11.46
CA LEU A 26 20.29 34.81 -10.42
C LEU A 26 20.86 35.13 -9.03
N LEU A 27 22.15 35.50 -8.96
CA LEU A 27 22.84 35.82 -7.72
C LEU A 27 22.53 37.23 -7.18
N ASP A 28 21.78 38.06 -7.89
CA ASP A 28 21.34 39.37 -7.39
C ASP A 28 19.97 39.27 -6.69
N LEU A 29 19.26 38.16 -6.86
CA LEU A 29 17.99 37.91 -6.18
C LEU A 29 18.20 37.69 -4.67
N PRO A 30 17.19 37.95 -3.81
CA PRO A 30 17.17 37.48 -2.42
C PRO A 30 17.24 35.95 -2.28
N ASN A 31 17.72 35.45 -1.14
CA ASN A 31 17.88 34.02 -0.89
C ASN A 31 16.57 33.26 -1.03
N GLU A 32 15.46 33.85 -0.61
CA GLU A 32 14.13 33.27 -0.65
C GLU A 32 13.69 32.98 -2.09
N LEU A 33 13.95 33.92 -3.02
CA LEU A 33 13.63 33.73 -4.44
C LEU A 33 14.53 32.69 -5.09
N VAL A 34 15.82 32.68 -4.76
CA VAL A 34 16.75 31.66 -5.26
C VAL A 34 16.37 30.28 -4.74
N SER A 35 15.99 30.15 -3.46
CA SER A 35 15.49 28.89 -2.89
C SER A 35 14.24 28.41 -3.63
N LEU A 36 13.28 29.30 -3.90
CA LEU A 36 12.09 28.93 -4.67
C LEU A 36 12.45 28.44 -6.08
N ILE A 37 13.39 29.09 -6.77
CA ILE A 37 13.88 28.62 -8.08
C ILE A 37 14.50 27.23 -7.95
N VAL A 38 15.37 27.02 -6.95
CA VAL A 38 16.05 25.74 -6.70
C VAL A 38 15.04 24.63 -6.36
N GLU A 39 13.96 24.91 -5.64
CA GLU A 39 12.90 23.95 -5.34
C GLU A 39 12.16 23.43 -6.59
N HIS A 40 12.18 24.17 -7.69
CA HIS A 40 11.59 23.76 -8.96
C HIS A 40 12.60 23.03 -9.88
N VAL A 41 13.85 22.82 -9.44
CA VAL A 41 14.84 22.06 -10.20
C VAL A 41 14.68 20.57 -9.90
N GLU A 42 14.05 19.85 -10.82
CA GLU A 42 13.81 18.40 -10.67
C GLU A 42 15.07 17.55 -10.87
N SER A 43 16.03 18.04 -11.67
CA SER A 43 17.23 17.27 -12.00
C SER A 43 18.27 17.31 -10.86
N VAL A 44 18.49 16.16 -10.24
CA VAL A 44 19.55 15.95 -9.25
C VAL A 44 20.93 16.31 -9.80
N ALA A 45 21.19 16.09 -11.09
CA ALA A 45 22.46 16.46 -11.73
C ALA A 45 22.64 17.99 -11.78
N ILE A 46 21.56 18.73 -12.05
CA ILE A 46 21.57 20.20 -12.02
C ILE A 46 21.74 20.69 -10.59
N LEU A 47 21.01 20.13 -9.61
CA LEU A 47 21.18 20.47 -8.19
C LEU A 47 22.62 20.24 -7.70
N LYS A 48 23.25 19.12 -8.09
CA LYS A 48 24.68 18.86 -7.79
C LYS A 48 25.59 19.92 -8.40
N THR A 49 25.28 20.37 -9.62
CA THR A 49 26.05 21.40 -10.30
C THR A 49 25.89 22.76 -9.61
N LEU A 50 24.64 23.18 -9.36
CA LEU A 50 24.30 24.41 -8.63
C LEU A 50 24.99 24.48 -7.27
N CYS A 51 24.92 23.39 -6.51
CA CYS A 51 25.55 23.27 -5.19
C CYS A 51 27.07 23.50 -5.22
N ARG A 52 27.74 23.15 -6.33
CA ARG A 52 29.20 23.28 -6.50
C ARG A 52 29.65 24.64 -7.04
N THR A 53 28.74 25.52 -7.43
CA THR A 53 29.10 26.82 -8.05
C THR A 53 29.69 27.82 -7.06
N CYS A 54 29.01 28.08 -5.94
CA CYS A 54 29.45 29.02 -4.90
C CYS A 54 28.84 28.66 -3.55
N ARG A 55 29.41 29.18 -2.44
CA ARG A 55 28.93 28.88 -1.07
C ARG A 55 27.47 29.24 -0.85
N ARG A 56 27.00 30.32 -1.47
CA ARG A 56 25.60 30.75 -1.36
C ARG A 56 24.66 29.72 -1.99
N LEU A 57 24.93 29.32 -3.23
CA LEU A 57 24.13 28.30 -3.90
C LEU A 57 24.29 26.93 -3.25
N GLN A 58 25.46 26.60 -2.70
CA GLN A 58 25.63 25.43 -1.84
C GLN A 58 24.66 25.47 -0.64
N HIS A 59 24.54 26.62 0.03
CA HIS A 59 23.66 26.78 1.18
C HIS A 59 22.19 26.55 0.83
N LEU A 60 21.73 27.15 -0.27
CA LEU A 60 20.34 27.10 -0.71
C LEU A 60 19.97 25.78 -1.41
N THR A 61 20.94 25.10 -2.02
CA THR A 61 20.71 23.87 -2.79
C THR A 61 20.80 22.59 -1.97
N GLU A 62 21.70 22.52 -0.99
CA GLU A 62 21.83 21.30 -0.17
C GLU A 62 20.53 20.86 0.52
N PRO A 63 19.67 21.74 1.08
CA PRO A 63 18.40 21.33 1.67
C PRO A 63 17.44 20.64 0.70
N VAL A 64 17.48 20.99 -0.59
CA VAL A 64 16.68 20.35 -1.64
C VAL A 64 17.36 19.06 -2.10
N LEU A 65 18.68 19.10 -2.31
CA LEU A 65 19.47 17.95 -2.76
C LEU A 65 19.45 16.78 -1.76
N TYR A 66 19.52 17.06 -0.46
CA TYR A 66 19.54 16.03 0.60
C TYR A 66 18.14 15.65 1.09
N ARG A 67 17.06 16.19 0.53
CA ARG A 67 15.69 15.90 0.98
C ARG A 67 15.32 14.42 0.87
N TYR A 68 15.91 13.74 -0.11
CA TYR A 68 15.67 12.33 -0.45
C TYR A 68 17.00 11.58 -0.61
N ALA A 69 17.07 10.35 -0.08
CA ALA A 69 18.17 9.43 -0.32
C ALA A 69 17.64 8.08 -0.82
N LEU A 70 18.20 7.61 -1.94
CA LEU A 70 18.07 6.25 -2.44
C LEU A 70 19.38 5.51 -2.15
N ILE A 71 19.30 4.40 -1.43
CA ILE A 71 20.46 3.67 -0.93
C ILE A 71 20.29 2.19 -1.26
N ARG A 72 21.19 1.62 -2.07
CA ARG A 72 21.09 0.22 -2.55
C ARG A 72 22.22 -0.65 -2.01
N THR A 73 23.26 -0.05 -1.46
CA THR A 73 24.48 -0.74 -1.01
C THR A 73 25.01 -0.19 0.32
N GLY A 74 25.82 -1.00 1.02
CA GLY A 74 26.52 -0.56 2.23
C GLY A 74 27.47 0.61 1.99
N VAL A 75 28.16 0.64 0.85
CA VAL A 75 29.09 1.74 0.48
C VAL A 75 28.35 3.07 0.34
N GLU A 76 27.17 3.08 -0.30
CA GLU A 76 26.34 4.28 -0.41
C GLU A 76 25.86 4.76 0.97
N THR A 77 25.50 3.82 1.85
CA THR A 77 25.11 4.11 3.24
C THR A 77 26.23 4.84 3.97
N GLU A 78 27.46 4.33 3.86
CA GLU A 78 28.65 4.92 4.48
C GLU A 78 28.96 6.32 3.93
N PHE A 79 28.84 6.52 2.61
CA PHE A 79 29.03 7.84 2.00
C PHE A 79 28.02 8.86 2.48
N ILE A 80 26.73 8.49 2.52
CA ILE A 80 25.67 9.38 3.01
C ILE A 80 25.93 9.71 4.47
N ARG A 81 26.15 8.70 5.34
CA ARG A 81 26.44 8.96 6.74
C ARG A 81 27.66 9.87 6.90
N SER A 82 28.74 9.62 6.16
CA SER A 82 29.94 10.44 6.22
C SER A 82 29.64 11.91 5.89
N ALA A 83 28.82 12.16 4.86
CA ALA A 83 28.38 13.50 4.48
C ALA A 83 27.55 14.19 5.57
N LEU A 84 26.78 13.42 6.36
CA LEU A 84 25.96 13.90 7.48
C LEU A 84 26.74 14.11 8.79
N THR A 85 27.89 13.43 8.99
CA THR A 85 28.61 13.49 10.28
C THR A 85 29.94 14.24 10.24
N HIS A 86 30.67 14.23 9.11
CA HIS A 86 32.04 14.76 9.06
C HIS A 86 32.16 16.19 8.52
N SER A 87 31.05 16.80 8.08
CA SER A 87 31.09 18.16 7.51
C SER A 87 30.58 19.21 8.50
N THR A 88 31.04 20.45 8.36
CA THR A 88 30.53 21.62 9.10
C THR A 88 29.03 21.86 8.85
N ARG A 89 28.47 21.24 7.81
CA ARG A 89 27.05 21.30 7.44
C ARG A 89 26.33 19.98 7.67
N GLY A 90 26.94 19.05 8.39
CA GLY A 90 26.40 17.70 8.59
C GLY A 90 25.03 17.73 9.25
N GLU A 91 24.87 18.56 10.29
CA GLU A 91 23.59 18.74 10.99
C GLU A 91 22.51 19.33 10.07
N ASP A 92 22.82 20.34 9.25
CA ASP A 92 21.89 20.91 8.27
C ASP A 92 21.43 19.85 7.27
N ARG A 93 22.37 19.04 6.75
CA ARG A 93 22.07 17.97 5.78
C ARG A 93 21.24 16.86 6.42
N ALA A 94 21.54 16.50 7.66
CA ALA A 94 20.79 15.48 8.40
C ALA A 94 19.37 15.97 8.72
N ALA A 95 19.20 17.26 9.00
CA ALA A 95 17.90 17.90 9.17
C ALA A 95 17.15 18.07 7.84
N ALA A 96 17.83 18.17 6.70
CA ALA A 96 17.19 18.27 5.39
C ALA A 96 16.56 16.94 4.94
N LEU A 97 17.14 15.80 5.33
CA LEU A 97 16.71 14.47 4.90
C LEU A 97 15.34 14.11 5.49
N GLN A 98 14.37 13.87 4.60
CA GLN A 98 12.97 13.62 4.93
C GLN A 98 12.47 12.27 4.42
N LYS A 99 13.09 11.71 3.38
CA LYS A 99 12.75 10.41 2.83
C LYS A 99 13.99 9.56 2.58
N ILE A 100 13.95 8.30 2.98
CA ILE A 100 14.99 7.31 2.69
C ILE A 100 14.32 6.07 2.10
N ASP A 101 14.77 5.67 0.92
CA ASP A 101 14.43 4.40 0.30
C ASP A 101 15.66 3.49 0.34
N LEU A 102 15.51 2.29 0.90
CA LEU A 102 16.54 1.25 1.01
C LEU A 102 16.15 -0.01 0.23
N PRO A 103 16.07 0.02 -1.13
CA PRO A 103 15.90 -1.18 -1.93
C PRO A 103 17.24 -1.89 -2.09
N CYS A 104 17.59 -2.68 -1.07
CA CYS A 104 18.87 -3.38 -1.01
C CYS A 104 19.09 -4.23 -2.26
N HIS A 105 20.28 -4.16 -2.82
CA HIS A 105 20.62 -4.94 -4.00
C HIS A 105 21.25 -6.29 -3.58
N PRO A 106 20.76 -7.45 -4.08
CA PRO A 106 21.19 -8.79 -3.66
C PRO A 106 22.69 -9.02 -3.83
N ARG A 107 23.25 -8.55 -4.95
CA ARG A 107 24.68 -8.72 -5.28
C ARG A 107 25.66 -7.86 -4.48
N PHE A 108 25.20 -6.97 -3.60
CA PHE A 108 26.07 -6.07 -2.86
C PHE A 108 25.90 -6.22 -1.36
N HIS A 109 27.02 -6.16 -0.65
CA HIS A 109 27.02 -6.15 0.81
C HIS A 109 26.24 -4.95 1.35
N GLN A 110 25.38 -5.21 2.33
CA GLN A 110 24.62 -4.21 3.06
C GLN A 110 25.23 -3.97 4.44
N ASN A 111 25.29 -2.70 4.86
CA ASN A 111 25.82 -2.32 6.16
C ASN A 111 24.70 -1.80 7.07
N PHE A 112 23.89 -2.72 7.62
CA PHE A 112 22.74 -2.36 8.47
C PHE A 112 23.14 -1.66 9.77
N GLN A 113 24.37 -1.86 10.26
CA GLN A 113 24.89 -1.10 11.38
C GLN A 113 25.00 0.40 11.05
N GLU A 114 25.44 0.73 9.85
CA GLU A 114 25.49 2.11 9.37
C GLU A 114 24.10 2.65 9.03
N VAL A 115 23.18 1.80 8.55
CA VAL A 115 21.75 2.16 8.40
C VAL A 115 21.18 2.58 9.75
N ALA A 116 21.42 1.81 10.81
CA ALA A 116 20.95 2.14 12.15
C ALA A 116 21.51 3.51 12.62
N ARG A 117 22.80 3.76 12.41
CA ARG A 117 23.44 5.05 12.73
C ARG A 117 22.85 6.20 11.92
N LEU A 118 22.61 5.99 10.63
CA LEU A 118 21.97 6.95 9.74
C LEU A 118 20.56 7.32 10.23
N LEU A 119 19.71 6.33 10.49
CA LEU A 119 18.35 6.55 10.99
C LEU A 119 18.33 7.25 12.36
N SER A 120 19.35 7.02 13.20
CA SER A 120 19.51 7.74 14.47
C SER A 120 19.91 9.21 14.30
N ALA A 121 20.60 9.57 13.22
CA ALA A 121 21.07 10.94 12.97
C ALA A 121 20.01 11.84 12.29
N VAL A 122 19.07 11.24 11.56
CA VAL A 122 18.10 11.98 10.74
C VAL A 122 16.86 12.33 11.56
N SER A 123 16.84 13.54 12.10
CA SER A 123 15.77 14.00 12.99
C SER A 123 14.44 14.35 12.30
N ASN A 124 14.47 14.53 10.97
CA ASN A 124 13.33 14.98 10.15
C ASN A 124 12.80 13.92 9.20
N LEU A 125 13.18 12.65 9.38
CA LEU A 125 12.69 11.55 8.55
C LEU A 125 11.17 11.43 8.68
N LYS A 126 10.46 11.51 7.56
CA LYS A 126 9.00 11.38 7.44
C LYS A 126 8.60 10.08 6.74
N GLU A 127 9.40 9.64 5.78
CA GLU A 127 9.13 8.43 4.99
C GLU A 127 10.36 7.51 4.99
N LEU A 128 10.11 6.24 5.26
CA LEU A 128 11.13 5.19 5.20
C LEU A 128 10.56 4.00 4.43
N MET A 129 11.31 3.51 3.45
CA MET A 129 11.06 2.21 2.84
C MET A 129 12.32 1.35 2.97
N VAL A 130 12.14 0.08 3.33
CA VAL A 130 13.21 -0.92 3.41
C VAL A 130 12.78 -2.20 2.70
N GLU A 131 13.60 -2.66 1.77
CA GLU A 131 13.52 -3.99 1.15
C GLU A 131 14.80 -4.77 1.48
N SER A 132 14.70 -6.02 1.96
CA SER A 132 15.89 -6.86 2.14
C SER A 132 16.49 -7.25 0.78
N PRO A 133 17.81 -7.56 0.72
CA PRO A 133 18.50 -7.88 -0.53
C PRO A 133 17.85 -9.01 -1.33
N GLU A 134 17.37 -10.03 -0.61
CA GLU A 134 16.85 -11.29 -1.16
C GLU A 134 15.31 -11.35 -1.13
N CYS A 135 14.64 -10.18 -1.11
CA CYS A 135 13.20 -10.11 -1.26
C CYS A 135 12.75 -10.78 -2.58
N ASN A 136 11.83 -11.74 -2.47
CA ASN A 136 11.30 -12.54 -3.57
C ASN A 136 12.34 -13.40 -4.33
N THR A 137 13.56 -13.59 -3.80
CA THR A 137 14.46 -14.63 -4.29
C THR A 137 14.21 -15.92 -3.52
N SER A 138 14.66 -17.06 -4.02
CA SER A 138 14.70 -18.31 -3.24
C SER A 138 15.98 -18.45 -2.41
N ASP A 139 16.82 -17.42 -2.41
CA ASP A 139 18.20 -17.43 -1.88
C ASP A 139 18.27 -16.65 -0.55
N PHE A 140 17.37 -16.97 0.39
CA PHE A 140 17.22 -16.26 1.66
C PHE A 140 18.48 -16.29 2.53
N GLU A 141 18.69 -15.25 3.34
CA GLU A 141 19.83 -15.15 4.25
C GLU A 141 19.85 -16.28 5.28
N SER A 142 21.06 -16.64 5.72
CA SER A 142 21.25 -17.55 6.85
C SER A 142 20.74 -16.93 8.15
N GLU A 143 20.43 -17.76 9.15
CA GLU A 143 19.96 -17.30 10.47
C GLU A 143 20.87 -16.25 11.10
N ALA A 144 22.18 -16.44 11.03
CA ALA A 144 23.14 -15.52 11.64
C ALA A 144 23.14 -14.14 10.95
N GLU A 145 23.11 -14.11 9.62
CA GLU A 145 23.06 -12.89 8.82
C GLU A 145 21.72 -12.17 9.00
N TRP A 146 20.62 -12.93 8.99
CA TRP A 146 19.28 -12.41 9.21
C TRP A 146 19.16 -11.77 10.60
N GLN A 147 19.59 -12.46 11.65
CA GLN A 147 19.57 -11.94 13.03
C GLN A 147 20.41 -10.67 13.17
N GLN A 148 21.56 -10.62 12.50
CA GLN A 148 22.41 -9.42 12.47
C GLN A 148 21.69 -8.25 11.80
N MET A 149 21.10 -8.48 10.61
CA MET A 149 20.32 -7.49 9.88
C MET A 149 19.19 -6.92 10.74
N VAL A 150 18.27 -7.78 11.23
CA VAL A 150 17.09 -7.32 11.98
C VAL A 150 17.48 -6.66 13.32
N GLY A 151 18.54 -7.15 13.96
CA GLY A 151 19.07 -6.59 15.19
C GLY A 151 19.62 -5.17 15.04
N TYR A 152 20.16 -4.82 13.88
CA TYR A 152 20.55 -3.46 13.56
C TYR A 152 19.38 -2.62 13.04
N LEU A 153 18.59 -3.16 12.11
CA LEU A 153 17.47 -2.46 11.48
C LEU A 153 16.45 -1.94 12.49
N PHE A 154 16.04 -2.77 13.47
CA PHE A 154 15.03 -2.38 14.45
C PHE A 154 15.58 -1.59 15.65
N ARG A 155 16.91 -1.48 15.80
CA ARG A 155 17.52 -0.77 16.93
C ARG A 155 17.06 0.69 17.06
N PRO A 156 16.98 1.51 15.98
CA PRO A 156 16.43 2.86 16.07
C PRO A 156 14.96 2.88 16.48
N PHE A 157 14.16 1.89 16.08
CA PHE A 157 12.74 1.78 16.47
C PHE A 157 12.59 1.50 17.96
N GLN A 158 13.40 0.57 18.49
CA GLN A 158 13.44 0.30 19.93
C GLN A 158 13.87 1.54 20.73
N GLN A 159 14.88 2.27 20.24
CA GLN A 159 15.32 3.52 20.86
C GLN A 159 14.21 4.57 20.87
N ALA A 160 13.49 4.72 19.75
CA ALA A 160 12.41 5.69 19.57
C ALA A 160 11.27 5.55 20.59
N VAL A 161 11.02 4.33 21.08
CA VAL A 161 9.94 4.02 22.04
C VAL A 161 10.43 3.82 23.48
N SER A 162 11.74 3.74 23.70
CA SER A 162 12.32 3.43 25.02
C SER A 162 12.18 4.53 26.07
N GLY A 163 12.00 5.80 25.66
CA GLY A 163 11.92 6.96 26.56
C GLY A 163 13.20 7.30 27.32
N LYS A 164 14.34 6.65 27.02
CA LYS A 164 15.61 6.77 27.79
C LYS A 164 16.63 7.78 27.23
N SER A 165 16.37 8.39 26.08
CA SER A 165 17.31 9.30 25.40
C SER A 165 16.77 10.73 25.32
N CYS A 166 17.63 11.73 25.48
CA CYS A 166 17.31 13.15 25.27
C CYS A 166 16.97 13.48 23.80
N ARG A 167 17.44 12.66 22.85
CA ARG A 167 17.09 12.74 21.43
C ARG A 167 16.65 11.37 20.96
N LEU A 168 15.34 11.19 20.79
CA LEU A 168 14.77 9.96 20.28
C LEU A 168 14.78 10.01 18.74
N PRO A 169 15.18 8.93 18.06
CA PRO A 169 15.12 8.87 16.60
C PRO A 169 13.68 8.66 16.12
N LEU A 170 13.44 8.83 14.81
CA LEU A 170 12.18 8.49 14.13
C LEU A 170 10.92 9.19 14.66
N GLN A 171 11.04 10.25 15.47
CA GLN A 171 9.89 10.91 16.11
C GLN A 171 8.99 11.65 15.10
N ARG A 172 9.47 11.88 13.88
CA ARG A 172 8.72 12.49 12.77
C ARG A 172 8.34 11.49 11.68
N LEU A 173 8.65 10.21 11.85
CA LEU A 173 8.35 9.19 10.85
C LEU A 173 6.83 9.00 10.77
N GLN A 174 6.28 9.23 9.57
CA GLN A 174 4.84 9.19 9.28
C GLN A 174 4.47 7.99 8.41
N LYS A 175 5.35 7.59 7.50
CA LYS A 175 5.15 6.45 6.59
C LYS A 175 6.31 5.48 6.71
N PHE A 176 6.00 4.22 6.94
CA PHE A 176 6.98 3.14 6.94
C PHE A 176 6.50 1.97 6.08
N THR A 177 7.34 1.55 5.14
CA THR A 177 7.15 0.36 4.31
C THR A 177 8.30 -0.60 4.59
N LEU A 178 7.98 -1.84 4.94
CA LEU A 178 8.95 -2.89 5.23
C LEU A 178 8.62 -4.16 4.46
N HIS A 179 9.52 -4.52 3.56
CA HIS A 179 9.51 -5.79 2.85
C HIS A 179 10.80 -6.52 3.22
N ILE A 180 10.71 -7.54 4.07
CA ILE A 180 11.87 -8.37 4.38
C ILE A 180 11.43 -9.82 4.39
N ASN A 181 12.37 -10.72 4.15
CA ASN A 181 12.18 -12.16 4.32
C ASN A 181 12.65 -12.61 5.71
N GLY A 182 12.39 -13.87 6.03
CA GLY A 182 12.93 -14.56 7.21
C GLY A 182 14.23 -15.30 6.92
N SER A 183 14.80 -15.89 7.97
CA SER A 183 15.91 -16.83 7.85
C SER A 183 15.47 -18.09 7.11
N GLY A 184 16.02 -18.34 5.93
CA GLY A 184 15.68 -19.52 5.11
C GLY A 184 14.22 -19.60 4.66
N SER A 185 13.44 -18.52 4.76
CA SER A 185 12.01 -18.49 4.40
C SER A 185 11.64 -17.12 3.85
N PRO A 186 10.66 -17.01 2.93
CA PRO A 186 10.04 -15.73 2.59
C PRO A 186 9.46 -15.02 3.80
N TYR A 187 9.16 -15.71 4.91
CA TYR A 187 8.45 -15.15 6.05
C TYR A 187 9.33 -14.83 7.25
N TRP A 188 9.30 -13.59 7.72
CA TRP A 188 9.90 -13.21 9.00
C TRP A 188 8.88 -13.25 10.15
N ALA A 189 9.37 -13.48 11.38
CA ALA A 189 8.51 -13.48 12.56
C ALA A 189 8.50 -12.13 13.28
N LEU A 190 7.31 -11.63 13.58
CA LEU A 190 7.16 -10.46 14.44
C LEU A 190 7.56 -10.83 15.88
N ASP A 191 8.39 -9.98 16.50
CA ASP A 191 8.95 -10.18 17.83
C ASP A 191 9.00 -8.87 18.63
N SER A 192 9.55 -8.90 19.83
CA SER A 192 9.63 -7.71 20.70
C SER A 192 10.51 -6.59 20.14
N ARG A 193 11.47 -6.88 19.23
CA ARG A 193 12.34 -5.89 18.61
C ARG A 193 11.59 -5.12 17.54
N SER A 194 10.88 -5.86 16.70
CA SER A 194 10.15 -5.36 15.53
C SER A 194 8.80 -4.74 15.92
N LEU A 195 8.13 -5.22 16.97
CA LEU A 195 6.87 -4.66 17.47
C LEU A 195 6.91 -3.14 17.73
N CYS A 196 8.08 -2.60 18.06
CA CYS A 196 8.29 -1.16 18.27
C CYS A 196 7.86 -0.31 17.06
N MET A 197 7.85 -0.84 15.84
CA MET A 197 7.36 -0.12 14.66
C MET A 197 5.89 0.29 14.79
N PHE A 198 5.04 -0.55 15.41
CA PHE A 198 3.63 -0.25 15.65
C PHE A 198 3.42 0.83 16.71
N LEU A 199 4.45 1.11 17.52
CA LEU A 199 4.36 1.98 18.70
C LEU A 199 5.00 3.36 18.47
N LEU A 200 5.47 3.64 17.25
CA LEU A 200 6.05 4.93 16.91
C LEU A 200 5.00 6.06 17.04
N PRO A 201 5.34 7.19 17.67
CA PRO A 201 4.36 8.19 18.08
C PRO A 201 3.71 8.95 16.92
N SER A 202 4.43 9.11 15.81
CA SER A 202 3.98 9.89 14.64
C SER A 202 3.63 9.03 13.43
N LEU A 203 3.73 7.69 13.55
CA LEU A 203 3.54 6.80 12.42
C LEU A 203 2.05 6.69 12.08
N VAL A 204 1.69 7.13 10.88
CA VAL A 204 0.31 7.16 10.39
C VAL A 204 0.04 6.02 9.42
N TYR A 205 1.05 5.63 8.64
CA TYR A 205 1.00 4.57 7.63
C TYR A 205 2.08 3.52 7.89
N LEU A 206 1.67 2.25 7.94
CA LEU A 206 2.55 1.11 8.02
C LEU A 206 2.15 0.07 6.97
N LYS A 207 3.10 -0.29 6.11
CA LYS A 207 3.01 -1.44 5.21
C LYS A 207 4.07 -2.45 5.62
N VAL A 208 3.65 -3.68 5.91
CA VAL A 208 4.55 -4.80 6.18
C VAL A 208 4.14 -5.98 5.32
N SER A 209 5.13 -6.68 4.78
CA SER A 209 4.86 -7.87 3.97
C SER A 209 5.61 -9.09 4.47
N CYS A 210 5.15 -10.26 4.05
CA CYS A 210 5.79 -11.54 4.32
C CYS A 210 6.06 -11.77 5.81
N VAL A 211 5.09 -11.44 6.67
CA VAL A 211 5.23 -11.54 8.13
C VAL A 211 4.36 -12.65 8.72
N ASN A 212 4.93 -13.38 9.69
CA ASN A 212 4.24 -14.32 10.55
C ASN A 212 3.66 -13.58 11.78
N LEU A 213 2.33 -13.50 11.86
CA LEU A 213 1.55 -12.90 12.94
C LEU A 213 0.73 -13.99 13.64
N LEU A 214 1.41 -14.81 14.43
CA LEU A 214 0.85 -16.08 14.93
C LEU A 214 0.27 -16.00 16.36
N HIS A 215 0.79 -15.12 17.20
CA HIS A 215 0.40 -15.04 18.61
C HIS A 215 0.71 -13.66 19.20
N GLU A 216 0.24 -13.42 20.42
CA GLU A 216 0.61 -12.24 21.21
C GLU A 216 2.09 -12.29 21.59
N ILE A 217 2.78 -11.17 21.48
CA ILE A 217 4.21 -11.11 21.78
C ILE A 217 4.41 -11.01 23.30
N PRO A 218 5.10 -11.97 23.95
CA PRO A 218 5.34 -11.95 25.39
C PRO A 218 6.07 -10.68 25.82
N GLY A 219 5.56 -10.02 26.87
CA GLY A 219 6.13 -8.76 27.37
C GLY A 219 5.85 -7.55 26.48
N GLY A 220 5.07 -7.71 25.40
CA GLY A 220 4.54 -6.59 24.63
C GLY A 220 3.49 -5.78 25.42
N PRO A 221 3.05 -4.62 24.89
CA PRO A 221 2.00 -3.83 25.51
C PRO A 221 0.72 -4.66 25.64
N SER A 222 0.18 -4.75 26.85
CA SER A 222 -0.98 -5.57 27.23
C SER A 222 -2.35 -5.05 26.74
N SER A 223 -2.38 -4.35 25.60
CA SER A 223 -3.49 -3.52 25.09
C SER A 223 -3.64 -2.18 25.84
N LYS A 224 -3.08 -1.15 25.22
CA LYS A 224 -3.58 0.22 25.30
C LYS A 224 -3.48 0.74 23.88
N ARG A 225 -4.57 1.31 23.36
CA ARG A 225 -4.68 2.00 22.07
C ARG A 225 -3.72 3.20 22.01
N ILE A 226 -2.42 2.93 21.89
CA ILE A 226 -1.34 3.90 22.09
C ILE A 226 -0.91 4.51 20.76
N SER A 227 -1.04 3.77 19.66
CA SER A 227 -0.49 4.17 18.38
C SER A 227 -1.37 5.17 17.62
N SER A 228 -0.73 6.11 16.92
CA SER A 228 -1.35 7.07 16.02
C SER A 228 -1.63 6.49 14.62
N LEU A 229 -1.31 5.20 14.41
CA LEU A 229 -1.51 4.51 13.15
C LEU A 229 -2.96 4.58 12.67
N LYS A 230 -3.13 5.02 11.42
CA LYS A 230 -4.43 5.13 10.74
C LYS A 230 -4.55 4.20 9.55
N HIS A 231 -3.42 3.82 8.95
CA HIS A 231 -3.38 2.98 7.76
C HIS A 231 -2.42 1.81 8.00
N LEU A 232 -2.95 0.59 7.90
CA LEU A 232 -2.18 -0.64 8.04
C LEU A 232 -2.38 -1.52 6.81
N GLU A 233 -1.28 -1.88 6.15
CA GLU A 233 -1.26 -2.88 5.10
C GLU A 233 -0.43 -4.08 5.54
N LEU A 234 -1.09 -5.23 5.58
CA LEU A 234 -0.51 -6.55 5.79
C LEU A 234 -0.59 -7.28 4.45
N GLU A 235 0.53 -7.52 3.78
CA GLU A 235 0.54 -8.11 2.44
C GLU A 235 1.32 -9.43 2.43
N GLU A 236 0.73 -10.49 1.88
CA GLU A 236 1.29 -11.85 1.96
C GLU A 236 1.67 -12.20 3.41
N THR A 237 0.71 -12.27 4.32
CA THR A 237 0.97 -12.54 5.75
C THR A 237 0.46 -13.91 6.16
N ASN A 238 1.21 -14.61 7.02
CA ASN A 238 0.69 -15.78 7.73
C ASN A 238 0.10 -15.29 9.05
N ILE A 239 -1.22 -15.29 9.17
CA ILE A 239 -1.91 -14.65 10.28
C ILE A 239 -2.92 -15.57 10.96
N THR A 240 -2.87 -15.67 12.28
CA THR A 240 -3.89 -16.37 13.07
C THR A 240 -4.91 -15.37 13.64
N HIS A 241 -6.05 -15.85 14.14
CA HIS A 241 -7.01 -14.97 14.83
C HIS A 241 -6.41 -14.27 16.05
N ALA A 242 -5.54 -14.97 16.79
CA ALA A 242 -4.86 -14.40 17.95
C ALA A 242 -3.88 -13.29 17.56
N GLY A 243 -3.07 -13.52 16.53
CA GLY A 243 -2.17 -12.50 15.98
C GLY A 243 -2.92 -11.29 15.42
N LEU A 244 -4.00 -11.52 14.67
CA LEU A 244 -4.86 -10.42 14.18
C LEU A 244 -5.45 -9.61 15.32
N ARG A 245 -5.99 -10.28 16.34
CA ARG A 245 -6.54 -9.62 17.53
C ARG A 245 -5.45 -8.77 18.21
N TYR A 246 -4.26 -9.32 18.39
CA TYR A 246 -3.15 -8.62 19.02
C TYR A 246 -2.78 -7.33 18.27
N ILE A 247 -2.52 -7.44 16.96
CA ILE A 247 -2.10 -6.30 16.14
C ILE A 247 -3.18 -5.24 16.01
N LEU A 248 -4.45 -5.63 15.81
CA LEU A 248 -5.55 -4.68 15.77
C LEU A 248 -5.88 -4.07 17.14
N GLY A 249 -5.32 -4.57 18.23
CA GLY A 249 -5.44 -3.96 19.55
C GLY A 249 -4.50 -2.77 19.79
N LEU A 250 -3.46 -2.60 18.95
CA LEU A 250 -2.43 -1.56 19.12
C LEU A 250 -2.86 -0.18 18.60
N PRO A 251 -3.42 -0.05 17.38
CA PRO A 251 -3.88 1.23 16.84
C PRO A 251 -5.07 1.78 17.62
N ARG A 252 -5.09 3.10 17.82
CA ARG A 252 -6.20 3.75 18.51
C ARG A 252 -7.47 3.86 17.68
N ALA A 253 -7.32 4.18 16.39
CA ALA A 253 -8.42 4.48 15.50
C ALA A 253 -7.95 4.25 14.06
N LEU A 254 -7.81 2.98 13.67
CA LEU A 254 -7.42 2.60 12.33
C LEU A 254 -8.55 2.99 11.35
N GLU A 255 -8.21 3.72 10.29
CA GLU A 255 -9.14 4.19 9.26
C GLU A 255 -9.10 3.29 8.01
N THR A 256 -7.94 2.70 7.70
CA THR A 256 -7.75 1.81 6.56
C THR A 256 -7.00 0.55 6.97
N LEU A 257 -7.55 -0.60 6.60
CA LEU A 257 -6.93 -1.92 6.77
C LEU A 257 -6.90 -2.66 5.43
N TYR A 258 -5.71 -2.99 4.96
CA TYR A 258 -5.49 -4.04 3.97
C TYR A 258 -5.01 -5.29 4.70
N LEU A 259 -5.83 -6.34 4.73
CA LEU A 259 -5.54 -7.63 5.34
C LEU A 259 -5.35 -8.66 4.23
N GLY A 260 -4.11 -8.82 3.78
CA GLY A 260 -3.70 -9.82 2.81
C GLY A 260 -3.04 -11.01 3.47
N GLU A 261 -3.74 -12.14 3.44
CA GLU A 261 -3.20 -13.45 3.80
C GLU A 261 -2.18 -13.92 2.74
N ASN A 262 -1.39 -14.94 3.06
CA ASN A 262 -0.47 -15.61 2.14
C ASN A 262 -1.25 -16.25 0.96
N CYS A 263 -1.27 -15.56 -0.18
CA CYS A 263 -2.02 -15.97 -1.38
C CYS A 263 -1.09 -16.44 -2.50
N HIS A 264 0.10 -15.84 -2.58
CA HIS A 264 1.05 -16.02 -3.68
C HIS A 264 2.26 -16.83 -3.24
N ASN A 265 2.90 -16.47 -2.13
CA ASN A 265 4.15 -17.09 -1.70
C ASN A 265 4.02 -18.60 -1.42
N VAL A 266 2.88 -19.05 -0.89
CA VAL A 266 2.59 -20.48 -0.71
C VAL A 266 2.69 -21.27 -2.01
N ARG A 267 2.34 -20.66 -3.15
CA ARG A 267 2.42 -21.29 -4.48
C ARG A 267 3.84 -21.32 -5.02
N HIS A 268 4.65 -20.31 -4.69
CA HIS A 268 5.98 -20.10 -5.25
C HIS A 268 7.09 -20.79 -4.46
N PHE A 269 7.01 -20.78 -3.13
CA PHE A 269 8.12 -21.21 -2.27
C PHE A 269 7.94 -22.58 -1.62
N GLY A 270 6.73 -23.11 -1.53
CA GLY A 270 6.54 -24.46 -0.97
C GLY A 270 6.55 -24.55 0.56
N ASP A 271 6.62 -23.41 1.27
CA ASP A 271 6.82 -23.34 2.72
C ASP A 271 5.73 -24.04 3.53
N GLU A 272 6.12 -24.75 4.60
CA GLU A 272 5.17 -25.26 5.59
C GLU A 272 4.55 -24.08 6.36
N VAL A 273 3.25 -23.88 6.17
CA VAL A 273 2.47 -22.83 6.82
C VAL A 273 1.78 -23.41 8.05
N ASP A 274 1.76 -22.66 9.16
CA ASP A 274 1.00 -23.04 10.36
C ASP A 274 -0.45 -23.35 9.97
N PRO A 275 -0.99 -24.55 10.26
CA PRO A 275 -2.32 -24.96 9.82
C PRO A 275 -3.46 -24.12 10.44
N THR A 276 -3.16 -23.34 11.47
CA THR A 276 -4.11 -22.41 12.12
C THR A 276 -4.04 -21.00 11.54
N SER A 277 -3.10 -20.73 10.65
CA SER A 277 -2.95 -19.43 9.99
C SER A 277 -3.73 -19.35 8.67
N ASN A 278 -4.12 -18.12 8.31
CA ASN A 278 -4.86 -17.75 7.11
C ASN A 278 -6.28 -18.36 7.04
N HIS A 279 -6.99 -18.02 5.96
CA HIS A 279 -8.39 -18.33 5.73
C HIS A 279 -9.29 -17.92 6.91
N LEU A 280 -9.01 -16.77 7.50
CA LEU A 280 -9.56 -16.33 8.78
C LEU A 280 -11.09 -16.49 8.84
N PHE A 281 -11.81 -15.97 7.85
CA PHE A 281 -13.27 -16.04 7.79
C PHE A 281 -13.82 -17.43 7.46
N THR A 282 -13.08 -18.25 6.71
CA THR A 282 -13.48 -19.64 6.43
C THR A 282 -13.27 -20.54 7.66
N SER A 283 -12.20 -20.30 8.42
CA SER A 283 -11.82 -21.08 9.59
C SER A 283 -12.66 -20.73 10.82
N ASP A 284 -12.82 -19.43 11.12
CA ASP A 284 -13.63 -18.92 12.22
C ASP A 284 -14.06 -17.46 11.95
N SER A 285 -15.24 -17.28 11.35
CA SER A 285 -15.81 -15.95 11.08
C SER A 285 -16.00 -15.12 12.36
N ALA A 286 -16.29 -15.77 13.49
CA ALA A 286 -16.55 -15.09 14.76
C ALA A 286 -15.28 -14.50 15.36
N ALA A 287 -14.22 -15.29 15.44
CA ALA A 287 -12.94 -14.80 15.92
C ALA A 287 -12.36 -13.70 15.00
N SER A 288 -12.53 -13.85 13.69
CA SER A 288 -12.11 -12.83 12.69
C SER A 288 -12.82 -11.50 12.92
N LEU A 289 -14.14 -11.55 13.08
CA LEU A 289 -14.94 -10.38 13.32
C LEU A 289 -14.64 -9.75 14.69
N GLU A 290 -14.46 -10.58 15.73
CA GLU A 290 -14.11 -10.10 17.07
C GLU A 290 -12.79 -9.30 17.05
N ALA A 291 -11.78 -9.78 16.31
CA ALA A 291 -10.54 -9.06 16.12
C ALA A 291 -10.74 -7.72 15.40
N LEU A 292 -11.53 -7.69 14.32
CA LEU A 292 -11.84 -6.48 13.55
C LEU A 292 -12.69 -5.47 14.33
N LYS A 293 -13.60 -5.93 15.19
CA LYS A 293 -14.46 -5.07 16.03
C LYS A 293 -13.67 -4.15 16.96
N GLN A 294 -12.39 -4.42 17.21
CA GLN A 294 -11.51 -3.51 17.92
C GLN A 294 -11.38 -2.13 17.24
N GLN A 295 -11.62 -2.06 15.93
CA GLN A 295 -11.52 -0.86 15.09
C GLN A 295 -12.87 -0.43 14.47
N SER A 296 -14.01 -0.99 14.93
CA SER A 296 -15.33 -0.75 14.31
C SER A 296 -15.76 0.72 14.26
N GLN A 297 -15.30 1.51 15.22
CA GLN A 297 -15.67 2.92 15.38
C GLN A 297 -14.87 3.87 14.49
N SER A 298 -13.81 3.39 13.83
CA SER A 298 -12.90 4.23 13.03
C SER A 298 -12.70 3.73 11.61
N LEU A 299 -12.84 2.42 11.36
CA LEU A 299 -12.51 1.80 10.08
C LEU A 299 -13.45 2.31 8.96
N LYS A 300 -12.84 2.84 7.90
CA LYS A 300 -13.51 3.38 6.71
C LYS A 300 -13.29 2.53 5.47
N HIS A 301 -12.11 1.95 5.33
CA HIS A 301 -11.71 1.13 4.19
C HIS A 301 -11.21 -0.22 4.68
N LEU A 302 -11.80 -1.30 4.17
CA LEU A 302 -11.38 -2.66 4.46
C LEU A 302 -11.12 -3.40 3.17
N THR A 303 -9.88 -3.85 2.97
CA THR A 303 -9.56 -4.86 1.95
C THR A 303 -9.21 -6.16 2.62
N TYR A 304 -9.88 -7.24 2.23
CA TYR A 304 -9.53 -8.60 2.64
C TYR A 304 -9.06 -9.39 1.43
N ALA A 305 -7.80 -9.81 1.42
CA ALA A 305 -7.24 -10.69 0.39
C ALA A 305 -6.98 -12.08 0.97
N THR A 306 -7.57 -13.08 0.33
CA THR A 306 -7.45 -14.50 0.71
C THR A 306 -7.47 -15.37 -0.56
N THR A 307 -7.01 -16.61 -0.48
CA THR A 307 -7.03 -17.56 -1.60
C THR A 307 -8.15 -18.58 -1.40
N ASP A 308 -8.75 -19.07 -2.49
CA ASP A 308 -9.64 -20.24 -2.48
C ASP A 308 -8.86 -21.55 -2.43
N ILE A 309 -7.59 -21.51 -2.84
CA ILE A 309 -6.75 -22.70 -2.98
C ILE A 309 -5.78 -22.82 -1.82
N TYR A 310 -5.98 -23.88 -1.04
CA TYR A 310 -5.07 -24.37 -0.02
C TYR A 310 -4.10 -25.35 -0.69
N TYR A 311 -2.95 -24.87 -1.17
CA TYR A 311 -2.08 -25.71 -2.00
C TYR A 311 -1.28 -26.77 -1.23
N GLN A 312 -1.26 -26.81 0.11
CA GLN A 312 -0.19 -27.57 0.78
C GLN A 312 -0.48 -28.60 1.86
N HIS A 313 -1.72 -28.85 2.31
CA HIS A 313 -1.91 -30.02 3.18
C HIS A 313 -3.07 -30.93 2.77
N ARG A 314 -2.68 -32.17 2.46
CA ARG A 314 -3.44 -33.41 2.65
C ARG A 314 -3.91 -33.63 4.12
N GLN A 315 -3.78 -32.64 5.00
CA GLN A 315 -4.23 -32.69 6.39
C GLN A 315 -5.60 -32.02 6.52
N ARG A 316 -6.49 -32.67 7.28
CA ARG A 316 -7.86 -32.21 7.50
C ARG A 316 -7.86 -30.79 8.06
N ARG A 317 -8.68 -29.91 7.47
CA ARG A 317 -8.94 -28.57 8.00
C ARG A 317 -9.24 -28.66 9.50
N LEU A 318 -8.62 -27.81 10.30
CA LEU A 318 -9.14 -27.43 11.61
C LEU A 318 -10.26 -26.40 11.42
N THR A 319 -11.23 -26.69 10.56
CA THR A 319 -12.50 -25.95 10.57
C THR A 319 -13.19 -26.28 11.86
N ASN A 320 -13.49 -25.29 12.68
CA ASN A 320 -14.28 -25.52 13.88
C ASN A 320 -15.72 -25.84 13.44
N PRO A 321 -16.18 -27.10 13.53
CA PRO A 321 -17.49 -27.49 13.01
C PRO A 321 -18.66 -26.83 13.75
N ASN A 322 -18.38 -26.26 14.93
CA ASN A 322 -19.37 -25.58 15.77
C ASN A 322 -19.45 -24.06 15.52
N LYS A 323 -18.69 -23.52 14.56
CA LYS A 323 -18.64 -22.07 14.31
C LYS A 323 -19.01 -21.78 12.86
N GLY A 324 -20.31 -21.58 12.67
CA GLY A 324 -20.92 -21.28 11.38
C GLY A 324 -20.63 -19.85 10.89
N PRO A 325 -21.11 -19.51 9.69
CA PRO A 325 -20.98 -18.17 9.14
C PRO A 325 -21.68 -17.14 10.05
N ILE A 326 -21.16 -15.92 10.06
CA ILE A 326 -21.79 -14.80 10.76
C ILE A 326 -22.76 -14.07 9.86
N ASP A 327 -23.91 -13.73 10.44
CA ASP A 327 -24.90 -12.84 9.87
C ASP A 327 -24.75 -11.43 10.47
N ALA A 328 -24.89 -10.39 9.63
CA ALA A 328 -24.78 -8.98 9.98
C ALA A 328 -23.52 -8.62 10.78
N GLY A 329 -22.38 -9.23 10.44
CA GLY A 329 -21.15 -9.09 11.21
C GLY A 329 -20.65 -7.64 11.29
N PHE A 330 -20.81 -6.89 10.20
CA PHE A 330 -20.33 -5.52 10.09
C PHE A 330 -21.40 -4.45 10.30
N ALA A 331 -22.58 -4.81 10.81
CA ALA A 331 -23.65 -3.84 11.07
C ALA A 331 -23.24 -2.70 12.03
N ASP A 332 -22.33 -2.98 12.97
CA ASP A 332 -21.84 -2.02 13.97
C ASP A 332 -20.68 -1.14 13.45
N PHE A 333 -20.28 -1.26 12.17
CA PHE A 333 -19.19 -0.50 11.58
C PHE A 333 -19.73 0.78 10.94
N GLU A 334 -20.06 1.76 11.79
CA GLU A 334 -20.76 3.00 11.41
C GLU A 334 -19.97 3.91 10.45
N ARG A 335 -18.67 3.65 10.27
CA ARG A 335 -17.79 4.44 9.41
C ARG A 335 -17.32 3.71 8.16
N LEU A 336 -17.69 2.44 7.96
CA LEU A 336 -17.18 1.63 6.87
C LEU A 336 -17.84 2.03 5.55
N GLU A 337 -17.06 2.66 4.66
CA GLU A 337 -17.51 3.22 3.39
C GLU A 337 -17.14 2.33 2.20
N VAL A 338 -16.00 1.66 2.26
CA VAL A 338 -15.47 0.87 1.14
C VAL A 338 -14.99 -0.50 1.61
N VAL A 339 -15.45 -1.54 0.92
CA VAL A 339 -15.01 -2.92 1.16
C VAL A 339 -14.52 -3.56 -0.13
N THR A 340 -13.31 -4.12 -0.10
CA THR A 340 -12.75 -4.90 -1.20
C THR A 340 -12.50 -6.33 -0.74
N LEU A 341 -12.97 -7.30 -1.53
CA LEU A 341 -12.59 -8.71 -1.39
C LEU A 341 -11.71 -9.10 -2.57
N ILE A 342 -10.49 -9.57 -2.28
CA ILE A 342 -9.57 -10.14 -3.26
C ILE A 342 -9.53 -11.66 -3.02
N GLY A 343 -9.86 -12.43 -4.04
CA GLY A 343 -10.07 -13.87 -3.95
C GLY A 343 -11.52 -14.25 -3.68
N HIS A 344 -11.75 -15.38 -3.00
CA HIS A 344 -13.10 -15.92 -2.83
C HIS A 344 -13.34 -16.38 -1.38
N CYS A 345 -14.26 -15.69 -0.70
CA CYS A 345 -14.65 -15.99 0.68
C CYS A 345 -16.14 -15.69 0.92
N PRO A 346 -17.03 -16.68 0.71
CA PRO A 346 -18.47 -16.49 0.91
C PRO A 346 -18.84 -16.10 2.35
N ASN A 347 -18.09 -16.57 3.34
CA ASN A 347 -18.30 -16.20 4.73
C ASN A 347 -18.03 -14.71 4.99
N PHE A 348 -17.03 -14.13 4.33
CA PHE A 348 -16.76 -12.69 4.40
C PHE A 348 -17.84 -11.89 3.68
N GLU A 349 -18.22 -12.29 2.46
CA GLU A 349 -19.32 -11.66 1.71
C GLU A 349 -20.61 -11.63 2.55
N ARG A 350 -20.94 -12.78 3.19
CA ARG A 350 -22.08 -12.89 4.08
C ARG A 350 -21.94 -12.00 5.32
N ALA A 351 -20.77 -11.97 5.96
CA ALA A 351 -20.56 -11.12 7.13
C ALA A 351 -20.80 -9.63 6.82
N ILE A 352 -20.43 -9.19 5.61
CA ILE A 352 -20.59 -7.80 5.14
C ILE A 352 -22.03 -7.50 4.75
N MET A 353 -22.65 -8.31 3.90
CA MET A 353 -23.90 -7.94 3.21
C MET A 353 -25.15 -8.70 3.66
N SER A 354 -25.10 -9.59 4.65
CA SER A 354 -26.32 -10.31 5.11
C SER A 354 -27.33 -9.39 5.83
N SER A 355 -28.22 -9.95 6.68
CA SER A 355 -29.47 -9.31 7.16
C SER A 355 -29.41 -7.82 7.54
N ARG A 356 -28.24 -7.33 8.00
CA ARG A 356 -27.92 -5.90 8.09
C ARG A 356 -26.49 -5.63 7.60
N SER A 357 -26.37 -4.77 6.60
CA SER A 357 -25.10 -4.26 6.08
C SER A 357 -24.59 -3.06 6.89
N PRO A 358 -23.32 -2.64 6.72
CA PRO A 358 -22.84 -1.38 7.27
C PRO A 358 -23.70 -0.20 6.76
N PRO A 359 -24.07 0.77 7.62
CA PRO A 359 -25.11 1.74 7.30
C PRO A 359 -24.69 2.78 6.25
N ILE A 360 -23.40 3.08 6.13
CA ILE A 360 -22.86 4.09 5.22
C ILE A 360 -21.98 3.50 4.11
N LEU A 361 -22.10 2.20 3.85
CA LEU A 361 -21.33 1.52 2.81
C LEU A 361 -21.66 2.12 1.45
N LYS A 362 -20.65 2.66 0.74
CA LYS A 362 -20.80 3.32 -0.56
C LYS A 362 -20.30 2.48 -1.71
N SER A 363 -19.22 1.73 -1.51
CA SER A 363 -18.57 0.98 -2.59
C SER A 363 -18.13 -0.40 -2.16
N LEU A 364 -18.39 -1.37 -3.04
CA LEU A 364 -17.89 -2.73 -2.97
C LEU A 364 -16.96 -3.00 -4.15
N ALA A 365 -15.88 -3.72 -3.92
CA ALA A 365 -15.04 -4.27 -4.97
C ALA A 365 -14.79 -5.77 -4.76
N PHE A 366 -14.88 -6.54 -5.83
CA PHE A 366 -14.60 -7.97 -5.83
C PHE A 366 -13.57 -8.29 -6.90
N LYS A 367 -12.39 -8.79 -6.50
CA LYS A 367 -11.32 -9.16 -7.42
C LYS A 367 -11.04 -10.65 -7.43
N SER A 368 -11.14 -11.32 -8.58
CA SER A 368 -10.90 -12.77 -8.69
C SER A 368 -10.64 -13.19 -10.14
N GLU A 369 -10.08 -14.37 -10.35
CA GLU A 369 -9.97 -14.98 -11.69
C GLU A 369 -11.36 -15.29 -12.29
N ASN A 370 -12.35 -15.58 -11.45
CA ASN A 370 -13.71 -15.91 -11.88
C ASN A 370 -14.73 -15.20 -10.98
N VAL A 371 -15.18 -14.04 -11.43
CA VAL A 371 -15.95 -13.10 -10.61
C VAL A 371 -17.45 -13.39 -10.51
N PHE A 372 -18.07 -13.85 -11.60
CA PHE A 372 -19.48 -14.23 -11.63
C PHE A 372 -19.58 -15.75 -11.48
N ARG A 373 -19.92 -16.21 -10.27
CA ARG A 373 -20.15 -17.61 -9.94
C ARG A 373 -21.43 -17.73 -9.12
N PRO A 374 -22.24 -18.78 -9.31
CA PRO A 374 -23.37 -19.04 -8.42
C PRO A 374 -22.86 -19.24 -6.98
N GLY A 375 -23.60 -18.72 -6.01
CA GLY A 375 -23.35 -19.02 -4.60
C GLY A 375 -23.49 -20.51 -4.31
N SER A 376 -22.88 -21.00 -3.23
CA SER A 376 -22.98 -22.41 -2.79
C SER A 376 -24.38 -22.83 -2.30
N HIS A 377 -25.38 -21.96 -2.47
CA HIS A 377 -26.75 -22.17 -2.02
C HIS A 377 -27.55 -22.63 -3.25
N GLY A 378 -27.84 -23.94 -3.35
CA GLY A 378 -28.46 -24.61 -4.50
C GLY A 378 -29.90 -24.17 -4.81
N GLU A 379 -30.11 -22.88 -5.03
CA GLU A 379 -31.38 -22.22 -5.27
C GLU A 379 -31.53 -21.84 -6.75
N ALA A 380 -32.75 -21.47 -7.14
CA ALA A 380 -33.08 -21.06 -8.50
C ALA A 380 -32.16 -19.92 -8.98
N GLU A 381 -31.58 -20.08 -10.18
CA GLU A 381 -30.66 -19.11 -10.78
C GLU A 381 -31.37 -17.76 -11.04
N THR A 382 -31.23 -16.83 -10.10
CA THR A 382 -31.56 -15.42 -10.33
C THR A 382 -30.29 -14.68 -10.75
N THR A 383 -30.41 -13.55 -11.45
CA THR A 383 -29.22 -12.76 -11.83
C THR A 383 -28.37 -12.37 -10.61
N PHE A 384 -29.00 -12.07 -9.47
CA PHE A 384 -28.31 -11.71 -8.23
C PHE A 384 -27.53 -12.87 -7.59
N SER A 385 -27.96 -14.12 -7.76
CA SER A 385 -27.27 -15.28 -7.15
C SER A 385 -25.85 -15.50 -7.69
N MET A 386 -25.49 -14.83 -8.79
CA MET A 386 -24.17 -14.85 -9.40
C MET A 386 -23.33 -13.58 -9.13
N ILE A 387 -23.92 -12.52 -8.57
CA ILE A 387 -23.25 -11.23 -8.32
C ILE A 387 -22.58 -11.26 -6.94
N PRO A 388 -21.25 -11.04 -6.83
CA PRO A 388 -20.56 -11.05 -5.54
C PRO A 388 -21.22 -10.10 -4.54
N PHE A 389 -21.16 -10.45 -3.26
CA PHE A 389 -21.83 -9.79 -2.13
C PHE A 389 -23.38 -9.82 -2.14
N LEU A 390 -24.01 -10.02 -3.30
CA LEU A 390 -25.46 -10.06 -3.47
C LEU A 390 -25.99 -11.48 -3.75
N ARG A 391 -25.13 -12.50 -3.63
CA ARG A 391 -25.47 -13.90 -3.94
C ARG A 391 -26.47 -14.52 -2.98
N ALA A 392 -26.52 -14.04 -1.74
CA ALA A 392 -27.42 -14.58 -0.72
C ALA A 392 -28.80 -13.90 -0.81
N PRO A 393 -29.91 -14.64 -0.72
CA PRO A 393 -31.25 -14.04 -0.69
C PRO A 393 -31.46 -13.10 0.49
N SER A 394 -30.74 -13.34 1.59
CA SER A 394 -30.73 -12.51 2.79
C SER A 394 -29.83 -11.27 2.68
N SER A 395 -29.25 -10.99 1.50
CA SER A 395 -28.38 -9.84 1.32
C SER A 395 -29.18 -8.54 1.49
N SER A 396 -28.77 -7.71 2.44
CA SER A 396 -29.34 -6.40 2.72
C SER A 396 -28.53 -5.33 2.00
N VAL A 397 -29.17 -4.62 1.07
CA VAL A 397 -28.54 -3.52 0.32
C VAL A 397 -28.84 -2.21 1.03
N PRO A 398 -27.84 -1.49 1.57
CA PRO A 398 -28.08 -0.20 2.18
C PRO A 398 -28.37 0.83 1.09
N SER A 399 -29.23 1.82 1.38
CA SER A 399 -29.57 2.89 0.42
C SER A 399 -28.40 3.80 0.05
N THR A 400 -27.28 3.68 0.78
CA THR A 400 -26.03 4.40 0.57
C THR A 400 -25.08 3.69 -0.40
N LEU A 401 -25.35 2.44 -0.80
CA LEU A 401 -24.50 1.68 -1.70
C LEU A 401 -24.66 2.20 -3.14
N GLU A 402 -23.60 2.82 -3.66
CA GLU A 402 -23.59 3.48 -4.96
C GLU A 402 -22.99 2.59 -6.06
N SER A 403 -21.95 1.81 -5.74
CA SER A 403 -21.21 1.05 -6.75
C SER A 403 -20.75 -0.35 -6.31
N LEU A 404 -20.69 -1.25 -7.29
CA LEU A 404 -19.98 -2.52 -7.22
C LEU A 404 -19.00 -2.61 -8.38
N ASP A 405 -17.72 -2.74 -8.05
CA ASP A 405 -16.65 -3.02 -9.00
C ASP A 405 -16.33 -4.51 -9.01
N VAL A 406 -16.31 -5.08 -10.21
CA VAL A 406 -15.96 -6.46 -10.43
C VAL A 406 -14.70 -6.53 -11.28
N ILE A 407 -13.61 -7.02 -10.70
CA ILE A 407 -12.28 -6.98 -11.31
C ILE A 407 -11.78 -8.39 -11.59
N TYR A 408 -11.45 -8.68 -12.85
CA TYR A 408 -10.87 -9.95 -13.25
C TYR A 408 -9.34 -9.93 -13.13
N HIS A 409 -8.77 -10.94 -12.47
CA HIS A 409 -7.32 -11.20 -12.45
C HIS A 409 -6.93 -12.19 -13.55
N ASN A 410 -5.84 -11.95 -14.28
CA ASN A 410 -5.13 -12.98 -15.05
C ASN A 410 -5.93 -13.73 -16.15
N PRO A 411 -6.84 -13.06 -16.86
CA PRO A 411 -6.76 -13.22 -18.31
C PRO A 411 -6.69 -11.86 -19.02
N PRO A 412 -6.18 -11.82 -20.26
CA PRO A 412 -6.31 -10.63 -21.10
C PRO A 412 -7.80 -10.47 -21.43
N LEU A 413 -8.55 -9.81 -20.56
CA LEU A 413 -9.87 -9.30 -20.89
C LEU A 413 -9.68 -7.98 -21.61
N SER A 414 -9.21 -8.06 -22.86
CA SER A 414 -9.70 -7.07 -23.79
C SER A 414 -11.22 -7.25 -23.86
N PRO A 415 -12.01 -6.20 -24.06
CA PRO A 415 -13.45 -6.35 -24.25
C PRO A 415 -13.75 -7.42 -25.30
N GLN A 416 -12.95 -7.49 -26.36
CA GLN A 416 -13.02 -8.49 -27.45
C GLN A 416 -12.84 -9.95 -26.97
N ALA A 417 -12.14 -10.19 -25.86
CA ALA A 417 -11.94 -11.52 -25.28
C ALA A 417 -13.11 -12.03 -24.43
N LEU A 418 -14.06 -11.15 -24.04
CA LEU A 418 -15.28 -11.60 -23.36
C LEU A 418 -16.21 -12.33 -24.33
N THR A 419 -16.61 -13.55 -23.97
CA THR A 419 -17.58 -14.33 -24.74
C THR A 419 -18.93 -13.58 -24.85
N PRO A 420 -19.70 -13.79 -25.92
CA PRO A 420 -21.03 -13.17 -26.06
C PRO A 420 -21.97 -13.47 -24.89
N SER A 421 -21.87 -14.66 -24.29
CA SER A 421 -22.65 -15.04 -23.10
C SER A 421 -22.25 -14.22 -21.87
N THR A 422 -20.96 -14.05 -21.61
CA THR A 422 -20.47 -13.25 -20.48
C THR A 422 -20.87 -11.78 -20.65
N ARG A 423 -20.77 -11.21 -21.85
CA ARG A 423 -21.23 -9.83 -22.11
C ARG A 423 -22.72 -9.66 -21.85
N LYS A 424 -23.55 -10.58 -22.37
CA LYS A 424 -25.00 -10.58 -22.13
C LYS A 424 -25.33 -10.69 -20.64
N PHE A 425 -24.57 -11.51 -19.91
CA PHE A 425 -24.70 -11.62 -18.46
C PHE A 425 -24.36 -10.30 -17.77
N ILE A 426 -23.21 -9.67 -18.08
CA ILE A 426 -22.80 -8.38 -17.51
C ILE A 426 -23.87 -7.32 -17.74
N GLU A 427 -24.42 -7.20 -18.95
CA GLU A 427 -25.49 -6.26 -19.26
C GLU A 427 -26.78 -6.57 -18.45
N THR A 428 -27.10 -7.85 -18.28
CA THR A 428 -28.27 -8.29 -17.51
C THR A 428 -28.08 -7.98 -16.01
N ALA A 429 -26.89 -8.24 -15.48
CA ALA A 429 -26.49 -7.92 -14.11
C ALA A 429 -26.51 -6.40 -13.88
N ALA A 430 -25.91 -5.61 -14.76
CA ALA A 430 -25.92 -4.16 -14.67
C ALA A 430 -27.34 -3.57 -14.68
N LYS A 431 -28.23 -4.09 -15.55
CA LYS A 431 -29.65 -3.70 -15.56
C LYS A 431 -30.36 -4.09 -14.26
N ALA A 432 -30.09 -5.26 -13.71
CA ALA A 432 -30.67 -5.70 -12.44
C ALA A 432 -30.19 -4.84 -11.26
N MET A 433 -28.89 -4.51 -11.21
CA MET A 433 -28.29 -3.65 -10.20
C MET A 433 -28.75 -2.19 -10.31
N GLY A 434 -28.87 -1.67 -11.52
CA GLY A 434 -29.38 -0.31 -11.76
C GLY A 434 -30.83 -0.12 -11.26
N LYS A 435 -31.67 -1.17 -11.29
CA LYS A 435 -33.02 -1.13 -10.72
C LYS A 435 -33.04 -0.95 -9.20
N VAL A 436 -31.96 -1.35 -8.51
CA VAL A 436 -31.80 -1.16 -7.06
C VAL A 436 -30.84 -0.01 -6.73
N GLY A 437 -30.48 0.82 -7.72
CA GLY A 437 -29.67 2.02 -7.54
C GLY A 437 -28.16 1.79 -7.48
N ILE A 438 -27.65 0.59 -7.80
CA ILE A 438 -26.22 0.29 -7.74
C ILE A 438 -25.61 0.29 -9.15
N LYS A 439 -24.52 1.04 -9.32
CA LYS A 439 -23.71 1.05 -10.53
C LYS A 439 -22.75 -0.14 -10.57
N LEU A 440 -22.89 -1.01 -11.57
CA LEU A 440 -21.93 -2.08 -11.84
C LEU A 440 -20.84 -1.59 -12.80
N ARG A 441 -19.57 -1.73 -12.42
CA ARG A 441 -18.44 -1.63 -13.34
C ARG A 441 -17.69 -2.95 -13.41
N VAL A 442 -17.21 -3.29 -14.60
CA VAL A 442 -16.34 -4.46 -14.80
C VAL A 442 -14.99 -3.96 -15.27
N LEU A 443 -13.95 -4.38 -14.57
CA LEU A 443 -12.57 -4.02 -14.82
C LEU A 443 -11.72 -5.26 -15.08
N SER A 444 -10.63 -5.07 -15.78
CA SER A 444 -9.56 -6.05 -15.93
C SER A 444 -8.31 -5.51 -15.24
N GLU A 445 -7.67 -6.35 -14.44
CA GLU A 445 -6.37 -6.06 -13.84
C GLU A 445 -5.33 -6.94 -14.56
N ASP A 446 -4.42 -6.29 -15.31
CA ASP A 446 -3.30 -7.00 -15.93
C ASP A 446 -2.19 -7.13 -14.89
N ARG A 447 -2.00 -8.36 -14.39
CA ARG A 447 -0.86 -8.67 -13.56
C ARG A 447 0.27 -9.07 -14.48
N THR A 448 1.28 -8.21 -14.52
CA THR A 448 2.62 -8.54 -14.97
C THR A 448 3.16 -9.82 -14.28
N ASN A 449 4.33 -10.32 -14.67
CA ASN A 449 5.00 -11.44 -13.99
C ASN A 449 5.39 -11.15 -12.50
N TYR A 450 4.99 -10.01 -11.94
CA TYR A 450 5.19 -9.63 -10.55
C TYR A 450 3.96 -9.96 -9.72
N PHE A 451 4.18 -10.33 -8.46
CA PHE A 451 3.13 -10.61 -7.49
C PHE A 451 3.43 -9.86 -6.19
N PRO A 452 2.39 -9.57 -5.37
CA PRO A 452 2.57 -8.98 -4.05
C PRO A 452 3.58 -9.76 -3.19
N PRO A 453 4.44 -9.10 -2.39
CA PRO A 453 4.62 -7.65 -2.35
C PRO A 453 5.38 -7.12 -3.58
N TYR A 454 4.84 -6.07 -4.19
CA TYR A 454 5.52 -5.34 -5.27
C TYR A 454 6.67 -4.52 -4.70
N LEU A 455 7.89 -4.82 -5.15
CA LEU A 455 9.13 -4.20 -4.70
C LEU A 455 9.44 -2.90 -5.47
N TYR A 456 10.53 -2.24 -5.08
CA TYR A 456 10.93 -0.96 -5.65
C TYR A 456 11.14 -1.03 -7.16
N GLY A 457 10.36 -0.23 -7.88
CA GLY A 457 10.41 -0.14 -9.33
C GLY A 457 9.64 -1.26 -10.05
N GLU A 458 9.05 -2.21 -9.32
CA GLU A 458 8.14 -3.17 -9.91
C GLU A 458 6.80 -2.48 -10.25
N PRO A 459 6.23 -2.75 -11.44
CA PRO A 459 4.93 -2.22 -11.79
C PRO A 459 3.85 -2.85 -10.91
N THR A 460 3.03 -1.99 -10.30
CA THR A 460 1.80 -2.44 -9.65
C THR A 460 0.71 -2.66 -10.71
N PRO A 461 -0.20 -3.63 -10.54
CA PRO A 461 -1.26 -3.88 -11.51
C PRO A 461 -2.13 -2.65 -11.73
N GLU A 462 -2.42 -2.36 -12.99
CA GLU A 462 -3.33 -1.29 -13.38
C GLU A 462 -4.71 -1.87 -13.70
N GLU A 463 -5.75 -1.28 -13.12
CA GLU A 463 -7.13 -1.63 -13.44
C GLU A 463 -7.61 -0.83 -14.65
N ARG A 464 -8.13 -1.54 -15.65
CA ARG A 464 -8.71 -0.96 -16.86
C ARG A 464 -10.19 -1.26 -16.91
N VAL A 465 -11.01 -0.23 -17.15
CA VAL A 465 -12.45 -0.38 -17.29
C VAL A 465 -12.75 -1.12 -18.59
N VAL A 466 -13.49 -2.23 -18.48
CA VAL A 466 -13.99 -3.04 -19.59
C VAL A 466 -15.46 -2.74 -19.88
N TYR A 467 -16.24 -2.49 -18.83
CA TYR A 467 -17.65 -2.12 -18.90
C TYR A 467 -17.96 -1.07 -17.84
N ASP A 468 -18.63 0.00 -18.26
CA ASP A 468 -19.12 1.06 -17.39
C ASP A 468 -20.64 1.19 -17.50
N GLY A 469 -21.36 0.87 -16.43
CA GLY A 469 -22.82 0.79 -16.39
C GLY A 469 -23.59 2.11 -16.61
N GLU A 470 -22.92 3.22 -16.93
CA GLU A 470 -23.54 4.54 -17.17
C GLU A 470 -24.18 4.71 -18.55
N PHE A 471 -23.76 3.94 -19.56
CA PHE A 471 -24.26 4.08 -20.93
C PHE A 471 -24.64 2.71 -21.49
N ALA A 472 -25.88 2.58 -21.98
CA ALA A 472 -26.31 1.40 -22.71
C ALA A 472 -25.33 1.17 -23.89
N HIS A 473 -24.61 0.04 -23.86
CA HIS A 473 -23.67 -0.46 -24.88
C HIS A 473 -22.18 -0.07 -24.82
N ASN A 474 -21.66 0.47 -23.71
CA ASN A 474 -20.23 0.82 -23.61
C ASN A 474 -19.35 -0.28 -23.02
N PHE A 475 -19.08 -1.33 -23.81
CA PHE A 475 -17.78 -1.99 -23.69
C PHE A 475 -16.74 -1.06 -24.30
N THR A 476 -15.81 -0.56 -23.48
CA THR A 476 -14.77 0.39 -23.92
C THR A 476 -13.94 -0.25 -25.02
N SER A 477 -13.98 0.25 -26.25
CA SER A 477 -13.02 -0.17 -27.26
C SER A 477 -11.66 0.38 -26.86
N ILE A 478 -10.77 -0.49 -26.37
CA ILE A 478 -9.37 -0.10 -26.14
C ILE A 478 -8.79 0.16 -27.55
N GLY A 479 -8.54 1.43 -27.86
CA GLY A 479 -7.81 1.83 -29.04
C GLY A 479 -6.44 1.17 -29.03
N THR A 480 -6.11 0.51 -30.14
CA THR A 480 -4.81 -0.14 -30.42
C THR A 480 -3.64 0.79 -30.26
#